data_AF-A0A259RJX2-F1
#
_entry.id   AF-A0A259RJX2-F1
#
_cell.length_a   1.000
_cell.length_b   1.000
_cell.length_c   1.000
_cell.angle_alpha   90.00
_cell.angle_beta   90.00
_cell.angle_gamma   90.00
#
_symmetry.space_group_name_H-M   'P 1'
#
loop_
_entity.id
_entity.type
_entity.pdbx_description
1 polymer ?
#
loop_
_entity_poly.entity_id
_entity_poly.type
_entity_poly.pdbx_seq_one_letter_code
_entity_poly.pdbx_strand_id
1 'polypeptide(L)'
;MINAADNRTTTTGTITNRGLIDGGTTRLQANTIDNLGTGRIYGDHIAIGANDLTNENENGTAGTIAARNRLDIGVQTLENKEHALIYSAGDMSIGGALDANDQATGQAVHLTNSSATIDADGQIQLSAQTIDNLNAHLVTSQV
;
A
#
# COMPACT_ATOMS: atom_id res chain seq x y z
N MET A 1 2.63 0.00 -18.91
CA MET A 1 3.18 1.12 -18.12
C MET A 1 2.14 2.23 -18.18
N ILE A 2 1.74 2.75 -17.03
CA ILE A 2 0.94 3.97 -16.91
C ILE A 2 1.88 5.04 -16.35
N ASN A 3 2.13 6.10 -17.11
CA ASN A 3 2.98 7.22 -16.69
C ASN A 3 2.36 8.55 -17.14
N ALA A 4 1.97 9.40 -16.18
CA ALA A 4 1.41 10.73 -16.44
C ALA A 4 1.58 11.64 -15.22
N ALA A 5 1.40 12.96 -15.39
CA ALA A 5 1.43 13.89 -14.25
C ALA A 5 0.34 13.58 -13.21
N ASP A 6 -0.83 13.13 -13.66
CA ASP A 6 -1.94 12.70 -12.81
C ASP A 6 -2.52 11.38 -13.33
N ASN A 7 -2.46 10.33 -12.52
CA ASN A 7 -3.03 9.01 -12.78
C ASN A 7 -4.23 8.79 -11.86
N ARG A 8 -5.45 8.89 -12.39
CA ARG A 8 -6.68 8.58 -11.63
C ARG A 8 -7.37 7.36 -12.22
N THR A 9 -7.45 6.28 -11.46
CA THR A 9 -8.16 5.05 -11.86
C THR A 9 -9.21 4.73 -10.83
N THR A 10 -10.48 4.64 -11.26
CA THR A 10 -11.62 4.29 -10.40
C THR A 10 -12.39 3.14 -11.02
N THR A 11 -12.62 2.08 -10.25
CA THR A 11 -13.44 0.94 -10.62
C THR A 11 -14.18 0.41 -9.38
N THR A 12 -15.22 -0.40 -9.57
CA THR A 12 -15.85 -1.17 -8.49
C THR A 12 -15.32 -2.60 -8.43
N GLY A 13 -14.42 -2.99 -9.35
CA GLY A 13 -13.81 -4.31 -9.39
C GLY A 13 -12.43 -4.34 -8.73
N THR A 14 -11.54 -5.13 -9.32
CA THR A 14 -10.15 -5.27 -8.91
C THR A 14 -9.24 -4.46 -9.82
N ILE A 15 -8.28 -3.73 -9.24
CA ILE A 15 -7.10 -3.23 -9.96
C ILE A 15 -5.95 -4.16 -9.64
N THR A 16 -5.44 -4.88 -10.64
CA THR A 16 -4.24 -5.70 -10.48
C THR A 16 -3.08 -5.06 -11.24
N ASN A 17 -2.01 -4.73 -10.52
CA ASN A 17 -0.77 -4.21 -11.08
C ASN A 17 0.34 -5.25 -10.96
N ARG A 18 0.93 -5.60 -12.12
CA ARG A 18 2.21 -6.34 -12.23
C ARG A 18 3.28 -5.53 -12.98
N GLY A 19 2.96 -4.29 -13.34
CA GLY A 19 3.80 -3.42 -14.16
C GLY A 19 4.23 -2.17 -13.41
N LEU A 20 4.37 -1.06 -14.14
CA LEU A 20 4.62 0.25 -13.55
C LEU A 20 3.38 1.13 -13.70
N ILE A 21 2.97 1.71 -12.57
CA ILE A 21 2.14 2.91 -12.46
C ILE A 21 3.02 3.97 -11.82
N ASP A 22 3.28 5.08 -12.50
CA ASP A 22 4.13 6.18 -11.99
C ASP A 22 3.51 7.52 -12.38
N GLY A 23 3.58 8.51 -11.52
CA GLY A 23 3.08 9.85 -11.85
C GLY A 23 3.51 10.92 -10.85
N GLY A 24 2.97 12.12 -11.01
CA GLY A 24 3.03 13.15 -9.97
C GLY A 24 2.00 12.81 -8.88
N THR A 25 0.73 12.82 -9.24
CA THR A 25 -0.35 12.29 -8.40
C THR A 25 -0.80 10.93 -8.92
N THR A 26 -0.91 9.93 -8.04
CA THR A 26 -1.46 8.61 -8.37
C THR A 26 -2.61 8.29 -7.43
N ARG A 27 -3.85 8.34 -7.94
CA ARG A 27 -5.08 8.00 -7.21
C ARG A 27 -5.70 6.72 -7.73
N LEU A 28 -5.73 5.69 -6.89
CA LEU A 28 -6.36 4.40 -7.20
C LEU A 28 -7.58 4.19 -6.31
N GLN A 29 -8.75 3.95 -6.90
CA GLN A 29 -9.98 3.58 -6.20
C GLN A 29 -10.53 2.28 -6.76
N ALA A 30 -10.69 1.26 -5.90
CA ALA A 30 -11.27 -0.02 -6.29
C ALA A 30 -12.03 -0.67 -5.13
N ASN A 31 -12.63 -1.86 -5.33
CA ASN A 31 -12.97 -2.72 -4.21
C ASN A 31 -11.72 -3.46 -3.71
N THR A 32 -10.91 -3.96 -4.64
CA THR A 32 -9.67 -4.69 -4.34
C THR A 32 -8.53 -4.11 -5.18
N ILE A 33 -7.36 -3.94 -4.57
CA ILE A 33 -6.14 -3.51 -5.27
C ILE A 33 -5.03 -4.51 -4.96
N ASP A 34 -4.51 -5.14 -6.00
CA ASP A 34 -3.41 -6.11 -5.90
C ASP A 34 -2.18 -5.53 -6.59
N ASN A 35 -1.12 -5.27 -5.84
CA ASN A 35 0.19 -4.93 -6.38
C ASN A 35 1.13 -6.12 -6.19
N LEU A 36 1.31 -6.89 -7.26
CA LEU A 36 1.90 -8.23 -7.20
C LEU A 36 3.19 -8.31 -8.02
N GLY A 37 4.14 -9.12 -7.56
CA GLY A 37 5.30 -9.48 -8.38
C GLY A 37 6.17 -8.28 -8.69
N THR A 38 6.33 -8.00 -9.99
CA THR A 38 7.04 -6.81 -10.52
C THR A 38 6.24 -5.51 -10.42
N GLY A 39 5.08 -5.54 -9.78
CA GLY A 39 4.19 -4.40 -9.57
C GLY A 39 4.87 -3.26 -8.81
N ARG A 40 4.89 -2.09 -9.44
CA ARG A 40 5.39 -0.84 -8.87
C ARG A 40 4.34 0.25 -9.01
N ILE A 41 4.02 0.90 -7.91
CA ILE A 41 3.16 2.07 -7.85
C ILE A 41 3.98 3.21 -7.26
N TYR A 42 4.30 4.20 -8.09
CA TYR A 42 5.09 5.37 -7.72
C TYR A 42 4.28 6.66 -7.91
N GLY A 43 4.63 7.67 -7.12
CA GLY A 43 4.03 8.99 -7.23
C GLY A 43 4.68 9.99 -6.28
N ASP A 44 4.49 11.29 -6.52
CA ASP A 44 4.80 12.32 -5.53
C ASP A 44 3.78 12.27 -4.39
N HIS A 45 2.49 12.25 -4.74
CA HIS A 45 1.38 11.91 -3.84
C HIS A 45 0.68 10.65 -4.35
N ILE A 46 0.63 9.62 -3.51
CA ILE A 46 -0.14 8.41 -3.79
C ILE A 46 -1.33 8.38 -2.83
N ALA A 47 -2.53 8.17 -3.36
CA ALA A 47 -3.74 7.97 -2.60
C ALA A 47 -4.43 6.68 -3.06
N ILE A 48 -4.57 5.72 -2.15
CA ILE A 48 -5.18 4.41 -2.42
C ILE A 48 -6.43 4.25 -1.58
N GLY A 49 -7.57 4.04 -2.23
CA GLY A 49 -8.85 3.76 -1.60
C GLY A 49 -9.38 2.40 -2.04
N ALA A 50 -9.57 1.48 -1.11
CA ALA A 50 -10.10 0.15 -1.39
C ALA A 50 -10.79 -0.47 -0.17
N ASN A 51 -11.47 -1.60 -0.34
CA ASN A 51 -11.76 -2.45 0.81
C ASN A 51 -10.49 -3.23 1.17
N ASP A 52 -9.88 -3.87 0.17
CA ASP A 52 -8.70 -4.70 0.36
C ASP A 52 -7.53 -4.19 -0.51
N LEU A 53 -6.37 -4.02 0.11
CA LEU A 53 -5.10 -3.73 -0.56
C LEU A 53 -4.08 -4.82 -0.22
N THR A 54 -3.58 -5.51 -1.25
CA THR A 54 -2.52 -6.51 -1.12
C THR A 54 -1.29 -6.05 -1.90
N ASN A 55 -0.15 -6.00 -1.21
CA ASN A 55 1.17 -5.78 -1.77
C ASN A 55 2.04 -6.99 -1.45
N GLU A 56 2.33 -7.82 -2.45
CA GLU A 56 2.85 -9.17 -2.21
C GLU A 56 3.85 -9.62 -3.27
N ASN A 57 4.68 -10.59 -2.89
CA ASN A 57 5.49 -11.36 -3.79
C ASN A 57 4.67 -12.17 -4.80
N GLU A 58 5.06 -12.10 -6.07
CA GLU A 58 4.62 -13.07 -7.07
C GLU A 58 5.84 -13.52 -7.88
N ASN A 59 6.02 -14.83 -8.00
CA ASN A 59 7.11 -15.45 -8.76
C ASN A 59 8.51 -14.98 -8.33
N GLY A 60 8.71 -14.74 -7.03
CA GLY A 60 10.01 -14.39 -6.44
C GLY A 60 10.36 -12.91 -6.48
N THR A 61 9.45 -12.05 -6.96
CA THR A 61 9.62 -10.58 -6.93
C THR A 61 8.52 -9.96 -6.08
N ALA A 62 8.86 -9.00 -5.23
CA ALA A 62 7.90 -8.37 -4.33
C ALA A 62 7.41 -7.01 -4.84
N GLY A 63 6.11 -6.77 -4.69
CA GLY A 63 5.48 -5.50 -5.05
C GLY A 63 6.06 -4.31 -4.27
N THR A 64 6.11 -3.16 -4.92
CA THR A 64 6.51 -1.89 -4.29
C THR A 64 5.45 -0.82 -4.49
N ILE A 65 5.09 -0.14 -3.40
CA ILE A 65 4.32 1.11 -3.39
C ILE A 65 5.22 2.17 -2.75
N ALA A 66 5.59 3.22 -3.47
CA ALA A 66 6.53 4.22 -2.95
C ALA A 66 6.15 5.65 -3.37
N ALA A 67 5.88 6.50 -2.39
CA ALA A 67 5.62 7.92 -2.62
C ALA A 67 6.86 8.80 -2.37
N ARG A 68 7.02 9.89 -3.14
CA ARG A 68 8.13 10.84 -2.98
C ARG A 68 7.84 11.93 -1.93
N ASN A 69 6.58 12.29 -1.72
CA ASN A 69 6.20 13.35 -0.78
C ASN A 69 5.15 12.90 0.24
N ARG A 70 4.13 12.14 -0.18
CA ARG A 70 3.03 11.72 0.69
C ARG A 70 2.36 10.44 0.22
N LEU A 71 2.05 9.55 1.17
CA LEU A 71 1.27 8.34 0.91
C LEU A 71 0.02 8.31 1.81
N ASP A 72 -1.16 8.26 1.22
CA ASP A 72 -2.44 8.06 1.92
C ASP A 72 -3.07 6.73 1.50
N ILE A 73 -3.33 5.85 2.47
CA ILE A 73 -3.99 4.56 2.26
C ILE A 73 -5.27 4.52 3.09
N GLY A 74 -6.42 4.53 2.43
CA GLY A 74 -7.73 4.36 3.03
C GLY A 74 -8.32 3.00 2.69
N VAL A 75 -8.14 2.01 3.56
CA VAL A 75 -8.56 0.62 3.32
C VAL A 75 -9.13 -0.07 4.55
N GLN A 76 -9.97 -1.09 4.36
CA GLN A 76 -10.44 -1.93 5.47
C GLN A 76 -9.40 -2.98 5.85
N THR A 77 -8.80 -3.63 4.85
CA THR A 77 -7.75 -4.63 5.03
C THR A 77 -6.50 -4.21 4.24
N LEU A 78 -5.35 -4.19 4.92
CA LEU A 78 -4.04 -4.01 4.30
C LEU A 78 -3.17 -5.24 4.54
N GLU A 79 -2.70 -5.87 3.48
CA GLU A 79 -1.74 -6.96 3.53
C GLU A 79 -0.45 -6.57 2.79
N ASN A 80 0.66 -6.46 3.54
CA ASN A 80 1.99 -6.30 2.99
C ASN A 80 2.82 -7.54 3.34
N LYS A 81 3.24 -8.32 2.33
CA LYS A 81 3.74 -9.68 2.52
C LYS A 81 5.03 -9.95 1.75
N GLU A 82 5.89 -10.80 2.31
CA GLU A 82 7.00 -11.46 1.61
C GLU A 82 7.96 -10.50 0.87
N HIS A 83 8.70 -9.69 1.64
CA HIS A 83 9.64 -8.67 1.16
C HIS A 83 9.01 -7.49 0.40
N ALA A 84 7.69 -7.41 0.34
CA ALA A 84 7.03 -6.28 -0.30
C ALA A 84 7.27 -4.98 0.49
N LEU A 85 7.32 -3.87 -0.26
CA LEU A 85 7.66 -2.55 0.28
C LEU A 85 6.49 -1.59 0.10
N ILE A 86 6.08 -0.95 1.19
CA ILE A 86 5.25 0.24 1.20
C ILE A 86 6.08 1.36 1.83
N TYR A 87 6.32 2.45 1.10
CA TYR A 87 7.25 3.49 1.51
C TYR A 87 6.76 4.90 1.18
N SER A 88 7.14 5.87 2.01
CA SER A 88 7.02 7.30 1.71
C SER A 88 8.32 8.03 2.05
N ALA A 89 8.88 8.79 1.11
CA ALA A 89 9.98 9.72 1.41
C ALA A 89 9.52 11.00 2.13
N GLY A 90 8.21 11.13 2.41
CA GLY A 90 7.65 12.13 3.31
C GLY A 90 6.67 11.48 4.27
N ASP A 91 5.49 12.05 4.44
CA ASP A 91 4.50 11.53 5.40
C ASP A 91 3.73 10.33 4.84
N MET A 92 3.26 9.48 5.75
CA MET A 92 2.38 8.35 5.45
C MET A 92 1.18 8.37 6.40
N SER A 93 -0.02 8.20 5.84
CA SER A 93 -1.26 8.04 6.61
C SER A 93 -2.00 6.79 6.17
N ILE A 94 -2.39 5.94 7.11
CA ILE A 94 -3.17 4.74 6.87
C ILE A 94 -4.41 4.75 7.77
N GLY A 95 -5.59 4.59 7.16
CA GLY A 95 -6.89 4.59 7.81
C GLY A 95 -7.90 3.73 7.05
N GLY A 96 -9.18 3.85 7.42
CA GLY A 96 -10.27 3.03 6.88
C GLY A 96 -10.82 3.45 5.51
N ALA A 97 -10.63 4.71 5.12
CA ALA A 97 -11.14 5.28 3.88
C ALA A 97 -10.34 6.53 3.48
N LEU A 98 -10.54 6.99 2.24
CA LEU A 98 -10.05 8.30 1.80
C LEU A 98 -11.18 9.34 1.91
N ASP A 99 -10.84 10.56 2.31
CA ASP A 99 -11.75 11.71 2.27
C ASP A 99 -11.80 12.37 0.88
N ALA A 100 -12.55 13.48 0.76
CA ALA A 100 -12.68 14.22 -0.50
C ALA A 100 -11.37 14.90 -0.96
N ASN A 101 -10.36 15.00 -0.09
CA ASN A 101 -9.05 15.57 -0.39
C ASN A 101 -7.98 14.49 -0.59
N ASP A 102 -8.40 13.24 -0.81
CA ASP A 102 -7.52 12.09 -0.99
C ASP A 102 -6.61 11.82 0.24
N GLN A 103 -7.09 12.17 1.46
CA GLN A 103 -6.39 11.89 2.72
C GLN A 103 -6.98 10.69 3.45
N ALA A 104 -6.13 9.87 4.06
CA ALA A 104 -6.60 8.73 4.84
C ALA A 104 -7.33 9.19 6.11
N THR A 105 -8.51 8.62 6.36
CA THR A 105 -9.37 8.90 7.51
C THR A 105 -9.99 7.63 8.06
N GLY A 106 -10.61 7.71 9.24
CA GLY A 106 -11.25 6.57 9.90
C GLY A 106 -10.23 5.55 10.43
N GLN A 107 -10.70 4.32 10.63
CA GLN A 107 -9.90 3.22 11.17
C GLN A 107 -10.01 2.01 10.24
N ALA A 108 -8.86 1.48 9.79
CA ALA A 108 -8.82 0.21 9.09
C ALA A 108 -9.23 -0.93 10.04
N VAL A 109 -9.76 -2.03 9.52
CA VAL A 109 -10.08 -3.19 10.34
C VAL A 109 -8.79 -3.95 10.66
N HIS A 110 -8.04 -4.33 9.63
CA HIS A 110 -6.85 -5.16 9.79
C HIS A 110 -5.69 -4.63 8.97
N LEU A 111 -4.53 -4.56 9.59
CA LEU A 111 -3.27 -4.32 8.90
C LEU A 111 -2.29 -5.45 9.25
N THR A 112 -1.79 -6.12 8.23
CA THR A 112 -0.79 -7.17 8.36
C THR A 112 0.47 -6.77 7.60
N ASN A 113 1.58 -6.67 8.31
CA ASN A 113 2.92 -6.57 7.74
C ASN A 113 3.67 -7.87 8.06
N SER A 114 3.84 -8.76 7.09
CA SER A 114 4.41 -10.09 7.30
C SER A 114 5.68 -10.29 6.47
N SER A 115 6.84 -10.37 7.14
CA SER A 115 8.15 -10.47 6.48
C SER A 115 8.38 -9.37 5.43
N ALA A 116 7.75 -8.21 5.62
CA ALA A 116 7.67 -7.12 4.65
C ALA A 116 7.99 -5.79 5.35
N THR A 117 8.06 -4.69 4.59
CA THR A 117 8.43 -3.37 5.11
C THR A 117 7.35 -2.33 4.82
N ILE A 118 6.93 -1.61 5.88
CA ILE A 118 6.16 -0.37 5.81
C ILE A 118 7.01 0.70 6.51
N ASP A 119 7.41 1.75 5.80
CA ASP A 119 8.32 2.76 6.34
C ASP A 119 8.11 4.16 5.76
N ALA A 120 8.50 5.20 6.49
CA ALA A 120 8.46 6.57 6.02
C ALA A 120 9.63 7.39 6.56
N ASP A 121 10.19 8.28 5.75
CA ASP A 121 11.17 9.27 6.20
C ASP A 121 10.51 10.35 7.08
N GLY A 122 9.22 10.64 6.83
CA GLY A 122 8.39 11.55 7.61
C GLY A 122 7.61 10.85 8.71
N GLN A 123 6.42 11.39 9.05
CA GLN A 123 5.57 10.80 10.06
C GLN A 123 4.72 9.66 9.48
N ILE A 124 4.57 8.57 10.24
CA ILE A 124 3.55 7.55 9.99
C ILE A 124 2.37 7.78 10.94
N GLN A 125 1.20 8.10 10.38
CA GLN A 125 -0.08 8.12 11.07
C GLN A 125 -0.84 6.83 10.73
N LEU A 126 -1.01 5.96 11.73
CA LEU A 126 -1.57 4.63 11.55
C LEU A 126 -2.82 4.44 12.43
N SER A 127 -3.96 4.21 11.79
CA SER A 127 -5.24 3.96 12.47
C SER A 127 -5.84 2.64 11.97
N ALA A 128 -5.68 1.58 12.76
CA ALA A 128 -6.28 0.26 12.52
C ALA A 128 -6.79 -0.36 13.83
N GLN A 129 -7.78 -1.26 13.76
CA GLN A 129 -8.25 -2.00 14.93
C GLN A 129 -7.23 -3.05 15.35
N THR A 130 -6.69 -3.78 14.37
CA THR A 130 -5.65 -4.79 14.57
C THR A 130 -4.45 -4.50 13.68
N ILE A 131 -3.26 -4.57 14.27
CA ILE A 131 -1.98 -4.43 13.57
C ILE A 131 -1.13 -5.65 13.89
N ASP A 132 -0.91 -6.49 12.89
CA ASP A 132 -0.09 -7.69 12.98
C ASP A 132 1.24 -7.45 12.25
N ASN A 133 2.33 -7.34 13.02
CA ASN A 133 3.68 -7.33 12.47
C ASN A 133 4.30 -8.71 12.67
N LEU A 134 4.31 -9.50 11.61
CA LEU A 134 4.66 -10.91 11.63
C LEU A 134 6.01 -11.14 10.95
N ASN A 135 6.72 -12.15 11.42
CA ASN A 135 7.86 -12.71 10.73
C ASN A 135 7.50 -14.15 10.33
N ALA A 136 7.03 -14.33 9.09
CA ALA A 136 6.60 -15.63 8.57
C ALA A 136 7.75 -16.65 8.45
N HIS A 137 9.01 -16.19 8.52
CA HIS A 137 10.21 -17.04 8.43
C HIS A 137 10.93 -17.21 9.77
N LEU A 138 10.31 -16.82 10.89
CA LEU A 138 10.91 -16.98 12.21
C LEU A 138 10.96 -18.47 12.60
N VAL A 139 12.16 -19.04 12.56
CA VAL A 139 12.46 -20.36 13.14
C VAL A 139 13.04 -20.13 14.54
N THR A 140 12.28 -20.48 15.59
CA THR A 140 12.82 -20.55 16.95
C THR A 140 13.36 -21.94 17.22
N SER A 141 14.67 -22.06 17.41
CA SER A 141 15.28 -23.27 17.96
C SER A 141 15.04 -23.27 19.48
N GLN A 142 14.43 -24.32 20.01
CA GLN A 142 14.57 -24.65 21.43
C GLN A 142 15.93 -25.35 21.62
N VAL A 143 16.71 -24.85 22.58
CA VAL A 143 17.90 -25.53 23.13
C VAL A 143 17.55 -26.21 24.45
#